data_AF-A0A821MZL6-F1
#
_entry.id   AF-A0A821MZL6-F1
#
_cell.length_a   1.000
_cell.length_b   1.000
_cell.length_c   1.000
_cell.angle_alpha   90.00
_cell.angle_beta   90.00
_cell.angle_gamma   90.00
#
_symmetry.space_group_name_H-M   'P 1'
#
loop_
_entity.id
_entity.type
_entity.pdbx_description
1 polymer ?
#
loop_
_entity_poly.entity_id
_entity_poly.type
_entity_poly.pdbx_seq_one_letter_code
_entity_poly.pdbx_strand_id
1 'polypeptide(L)'
;MTTKRRLKRYIPNLSELEYDLQCEWGTECCVRLNDLKEFYQHLDEHLSNYINQYQQVPKEFDISSFIRHVQFHGFHTKLKYLGMKTCEYHHPNIPPCQKSSENRNIIPDLPEEFRCSWGDCQFTNSHAQLFYEHVNQHAGSDICRWIGKI
;
A
#
# COMPACT_ATOMS: atom_id res chain seq x y z
N MET A 1 3.92 -32.93 25.93
CA MET A 1 3.20 -32.60 24.67
C MET A 1 2.60 -31.22 24.81
N THR A 2 3.25 -30.20 24.26
CA THR A 2 2.75 -28.81 24.28
C THR A 2 1.81 -28.60 23.10
N THR A 3 0.50 -28.49 23.39
CA THR A 3 -0.51 -28.09 22.41
C THR A 3 -0.18 -26.67 21.96
N LYS A 4 0.31 -26.50 20.72
CA LYS A 4 0.47 -25.18 20.09
C LYS A 4 -0.90 -24.51 20.06
N ARG A 5 -1.17 -23.59 20.99
CA ARG A 5 -2.36 -22.72 20.93
C ARG A 5 -2.27 -21.94 19.63
N ARG A 6 -3.16 -22.26 18.69
CA ARG A 6 -3.29 -21.52 17.43
C ARG A 6 -3.72 -20.10 17.81
N LEU A 7 -2.84 -19.12 17.59
CA LEU A 7 -3.18 -17.70 17.78
C LEU A 7 -4.45 -17.43 16.99
N LYS A 8 -5.48 -16.88 17.65
CA LYS A 8 -6.69 -16.43 16.95
C LYS A 8 -6.22 -15.40 15.91
N ARG A 9 -6.61 -15.57 14.66
CA ARG A 9 -6.23 -14.64 13.59
C ARG A 9 -6.89 -13.29 13.90
N TYR A 10 -6.10 -12.24 14.07
CA TYR A 10 -6.64 -10.89 14.05
C TYR A 10 -7.01 -10.57 12.60
N ILE A 11 -8.28 -10.25 12.40
CA ILE A 11 -8.81 -9.80 11.11
C ILE A 11 -9.47 -8.46 11.44
N PRO A 12 -8.80 -7.32 11.19
CA PRO A 12 -9.41 -6.02 11.41
C PRO A 12 -10.64 -5.90 10.51
N ASN A 13 -11.74 -5.38 11.06
CA ASN A 13 -12.86 -4.98 10.25
C ASN A 13 -12.46 -3.71 9.48
N LEU A 14 -12.03 -3.87 8.23
CA LEU A 14 -11.49 -2.78 7.42
C LEU A 14 -12.50 -1.63 7.19
N SER A 15 -13.81 -1.90 7.28
CA SER A 15 -14.85 -0.89 7.12
C SER A 15 -15.14 -0.07 8.38
N GLU A 16 -14.68 -0.53 9.54
CA GLU A 16 -14.85 0.16 10.85
C GLU A 16 -13.52 0.71 11.38
N LEU A 17 -12.45 0.55 10.60
CA LEU A 17 -11.12 0.96 11.01
C LEU A 17 -10.92 2.45 10.74
N GLU A 18 -10.84 3.24 11.80
CA GLU A 18 -10.32 4.60 11.72
C GLU A 18 -8.80 4.52 11.52
N TYR A 19 -8.30 5.02 10.39
CA TYR A 19 -6.87 5.03 10.13
C TYR A 19 -6.17 6.20 10.86
N ASP A 20 -4.85 6.08 11.06
CA ASP A 20 -3.96 7.22 11.36
C ASP A 20 -2.83 7.17 10.31
N LEU A 21 -3.13 7.70 9.12
CA LEU A 21 -2.23 7.69 7.98
C LEU A 21 -1.37 8.95 8.02
N GLN A 22 -0.10 8.78 8.39
CA GLN A 22 0.87 9.87 8.37
C GLN A 22 1.51 9.99 6.97
N CYS A 23 1.44 11.19 6.39
CA CYS A 23 2.22 11.53 5.21
C CYS A 23 3.70 11.70 5.61
N GLU A 24 4.58 11.14 4.79
CA GLU A 24 6.03 11.22 4.96
C GLU A 24 6.68 11.83 3.69
N TRP A 25 5.94 12.69 2.98
CA TRP A 25 6.44 13.40 1.81
C TRP A 25 7.39 14.52 2.23
N GLY A 26 8.67 14.40 1.85
CA GLY A 26 9.68 15.36 2.27
C GLY A 26 9.85 15.41 3.80
N THR A 27 10.45 16.49 4.28
CA THR A 27 10.64 16.75 5.72
C THR A 27 9.58 17.67 6.31
N GLU A 28 8.84 18.35 5.43
CA GLU A 28 7.94 19.46 5.73
C GLU A 28 6.48 19.04 5.78
N CYS A 29 6.10 17.92 5.13
CA CYS A 29 4.73 17.43 5.22
C CYS A 29 4.51 16.64 6.52
N CYS A 30 3.55 17.09 7.32
CA CYS A 30 3.16 16.46 8.58
C CYS A 30 1.67 16.09 8.64
N VAL A 31 0.99 16.10 7.49
CA VAL A 31 -0.44 15.79 7.39
C VAL A 31 -0.72 14.37 7.88
N ARG A 32 -1.78 14.24 8.67
CA ARG A 32 -2.35 12.96 9.13
C ARG A 32 -3.81 12.91 8.78
N LEU A 33 -4.24 11.81 8.19
CA LEU A 33 -5.62 11.60 7.75
C LEU A 33 -6.12 10.24 8.20
N ASN A 34 -7.42 10.14 8.45
CA ASN A 34 -8.07 8.91 8.89
C ASN A 34 -8.88 8.22 7.79
N ASP A 35 -9.08 8.89 6.66
CA ASP A 35 -9.72 8.35 5.47
C ASP A 35 -8.71 8.11 4.35
N LEU A 36 -8.84 6.97 3.69
CA LEU A 36 -7.90 6.55 2.65
C LEU A 36 -8.06 7.37 1.37
N LYS A 37 -9.29 7.75 1.02
CA LYS A 37 -9.56 8.56 -0.17
C LYS A 37 -9.00 9.96 0.00
N GLU A 38 -9.22 10.58 1.16
CA GLU A 38 -8.62 11.87 1.50
C GLU A 38 -7.09 11.79 1.47
N PHE A 39 -6.51 10.70 1.96
CA PHE A 39 -5.06 10.50 1.92
C PHE A 39 -4.50 10.44 0.50
N TYR A 40 -5.17 9.74 -0.42
CA TYR A 40 -4.77 9.71 -1.83
C TYR A 40 -4.93 11.07 -2.52
N GLN A 41 -6.01 11.80 -2.22
CA GLN A 41 -6.19 13.16 -2.72
C GLN A 41 -5.04 14.08 -2.29
N HIS A 42 -4.60 13.96 -1.03
CA HIS A 42 -3.44 14.69 -0.53
C HIS A 42 -2.13 14.31 -1.25
N LEU A 43 -1.92 13.03 -1.61
CA LEU A 43 -0.77 12.62 -2.43
C LEU A 43 -0.84 13.18 -3.85
N ASP A 44 -2.04 13.27 -4.44
CA ASP A 44 -2.25 13.86 -5.76
C ASP A 44 -1.90 15.36 -5.79
N GLU A 45 -2.10 16.08 -4.68
CA GLU A 45 -1.65 17.47 -4.53
C GLU A 45 -0.13 17.57 -4.57
N HIS A 46 0.59 16.69 -3.86
CA HIS A 46 2.05 16.62 -3.90
C HIS A 46 2.57 16.31 -5.31
N LEU A 47 1.98 15.32 -5.98
CA LEU A 47 2.30 14.96 -7.35
C LEU A 47 2.10 16.15 -8.30
N SER A 48 0.94 16.79 -8.23
CA SER A 48 0.60 17.93 -9.08
C SER A 48 1.57 19.09 -8.87
N ASN A 49 1.88 19.43 -7.61
CA ASN A 49 2.82 20.49 -7.28
C ASN A 49 4.22 20.18 -7.80
N TYR A 50 4.71 18.94 -7.62
CA TYR A 50 6.01 18.52 -8.11
C TYR A 50 6.09 18.60 -9.64
N ILE A 51 5.12 17.99 -10.34
CA ILE A 51 5.09 17.97 -11.81
C ILE A 51 4.99 19.40 -12.37
N ASN A 52 4.18 20.26 -11.77
CA ASN A 52 4.00 21.64 -12.22
C ASN A 52 5.22 22.53 -11.93
N GLN A 53 5.93 22.29 -10.82
CA GLN A 53 7.14 23.03 -10.47
C GLN A 53 8.28 22.74 -11.45
N TYR A 54 8.36 21.52 -11.98
CA TYR A 54 9.33 21.14 -13.01
C TYR A 54 8.69 21.20 -14.40
N GLN A 55 8.46 22.42 -14.93
CA GLN A 55 8.01 22.66 -16.32
C GLN A 55 8.93 22.03 -17.40
N GLN A 56 10.09 21.50 -17.01
CA GLN A 56 11.03 20.80 -17.89
C GLN A 56 11.46 19.48 -17.25
N VAL A 57 10.49 18.61 -16.97
CA VAL A 57 10.80 17.22 -16.66
C VAL A 57 11.67 16.66 -17.80
N PRO A 58 12.86 16.09 -17.52
CA PRO A 58 13.72 15.54 -18.57
C PRO A 58 12.92 14.59 -19.46
N LYS A 59 13.18 14.59 -20.76
CA LYS A 59 12.43 13.78 -21.74
C LYS A 59 12.48 12.27 -21.45
N GLU A 60 13.45 11.84 -20.64
CA GLU A 60 13.68 10.46 -20.19
C GLU A 60 13.03 10.14 -18.84
N PHE A 61 12.41 11.12 -18.18
CA PHE A 61 11.72 10.88 -16.92
C PHE A 61 10.36 10.24 -17.18
N ASP A 62 10.20 9.00 -16.72
CA ASP A 62 8.92 8.32 -16.76
C ASP A 62 8.00 8.84 -15.65
N ILE A 63 7.19 9.86 -15.99
CA ILE A 63 6.17 10.43 -15.11
C ILE A 63 5.19 9.34 -14.64
N SER A 64 4.88 8.34 -15.47
CA SER A 64 3.92 7.29 -15.13
C SER A 64 4.47 6.37 -14.04
N SER A 65 5.74 5.97 -14.16
CA SER A 65 6.45 5.22 -13.11
C SER A 65 6.52 6.02 -11.80
N PHE A 66 6.80 7.33 -11.88
CA PHE A 66 6.84 8.19 -10.70
C PHE A 66 5.47 8.30 -10.02
N ILE A 67 4.39 8.53 -10.78
CA ILE A 67 3.02 8.55 -10.23
C ILE A 67 2.73 7.22 -9.53
N ARG A 68 3.00 6.08 -10.19
CA ARG A 68 2.79 4.75 -9.61
C ARG A 68 3.58 4.54 -8.31
N HIS A 69 4.82 4.98 -8.27
CA HIS A 69 5.66 4.92 -7.07
C HIS A 69 5.03 5.70 -5.91
N VAL A 70 4.57 6.93 -6.15
CA VAL A 70 3.93 7.75 -5.12
C VAL A 70 2.59 7.15 -4.67
N GLN A 71 1.78 6.66 -5.59
CA GLN A 71 0.52 5.97 -5.26
C GLN A 71 0.80 4.70 -4.43
N PHE A 72 1.91 4.01 -4.69
CA PHE A 72 2.31 2.86 -3.88
C PHE A 72 2.68 3.26 -2.44
N HIS A 73 3.24 4.45 -2.20
CA HIS A 73 3.44 4.95 -0.84
C HIS A 73 2.12 5.10 -0.07
N GLY A 74 1.02 5.51 -0.73
CA GLY A 74 -0.31 5.50 -0.13
C GLY A 74 -0.73 4.12 0.38
N PHE A 75 -0.57 3.11 -0.48
CA PHE A 75 -0.88 1.73 -0.14
C PHE A 75 0.04 1.19 0.95
N HIS A 76 1.33 1.49 0.87
CA HIS A 76 2.31 1.05 1.84
C HIS A 76 2.08 1.66 3.23
N THR A 77 1.68 2.94 3.31
CA THR A 77 1.30 3.58 4.58
C THR A 77 0.11 2.88 5.23
N LYS A 78 -0.92 2.54 4.45
CA LYS A 78 -2.02 1.70 4.93
C LYS A 78 -1.55 0.34 5.45
N LEU A 79 -0.67 -0.35 4.73
CA LEU A 79 -0.13 -1.64 5.18
C LEU A 79 0.68 -1.53 6.48
N LYS A 80 1.53 -0.49 6.62
CA LYS A 80 2.27 -0.21 7.86
C LYS A 80 1.31 -0.02 9.04
N TYR A 81 0.24 0.76 8.85
CA TYR A 81 -0.78 1.00 9.87
C TYR A 81 -1.47 -0.30 10.30
N LEU A 82 -1.95 -1.10 9.34
CA LEU A 82 -2.59 -2.39 9.62
C LEU A 82 -1.63 -3.37 10.32
N GLY A 83 -0.37 -3.41 9.89
CA GLY A 83 0.68 -4.21 10.53
C GLY A 83 0.91 -3.78 11.98
N MET A 84 1.01 -2.47 12.23
CA MET A 84 1.14 -1.92 13.58
C MET A 84 -0.04 -2.31 14.48
N LYS A 85 -1.29 -2.15 14.01
CA LYS A 85 -2.49 -2.57 14.76
C LYS A 85 -2.52 -4.07 15.04
N THR A 86 -2.03 -4.88 14.10
CA THR A 86 -1.89 -6.32 14.30
C THR A 86 -0.87 -6.65 15.39
N CYS A 87 0.29 -5.97 15.40
CA CYS A 87 1.29 -6.15 16.44
C CYS A 87 0.78 -5.70 17.82
N GLU A 88 0.08 -4.56 17.89
CA GLU A 88 -0.58 -4.06 19.11
C GLU A 88 -1.57 -5.09 19.66
N TYR A 89 -2.43 -5.66 18.82
CA TYR A 89 -3.44 -6.65 19.22
C TYR A 89 -2.82 -7.95 19.75
N HIS A 90 -1.75 -8.44 19.13
CA HIS A 90 -1.11 -9.71 19.50
C HIS A 90 -0.04 -9.57 20.58
N HIS A 91 0.24 -8.35 21.04
CA HIS A 91 1.23 -8.10 22.08
C HIS A 91 0.95 -8.97 23.33
N PRO A 92 1.96 -9.62 23.92
CA PRO A 92 3.40 -9.55 23.63
C PRO A 92 3.93 -10.54 22.59
N ASN A 93 3.07 -11.34 21.95
CA ASN A 93 3.50 -12.45 21.08
C ASN A 93 4.16 -12.00 19.78
N ILE A 94 3.83 -10.80 19.31
CA ILE A 94 4.44 -10.18 18.13
C ILE A 94 5.15 -8.90 18.60
N PRO A 95 6.49 -8.81 18.48
CA PRO A 95 7.22 -7.61 18.85
C PRO A 95 6.90 -6.45 17.87
N PRO A 96 7.13 -5.20 18.28
CA PRO A 96 6.99 -4.05 17.39
C PRO A 96 7.97 -4.16 16.20
N CYS A 97 7.62 -3.48 15.10
CA CYS A 97 8.49 -3.39 13.93
C CYS A 97 9.85 -2.78 14.33
N GLN A 98 10.94 -3.44 13.94
CA GLN A 98 12.31 -2.99 14.24
C GLN A 98 12.94 -2.14 13.12
N LYS A 99 12.20 -1.89 12.04
CA LYS A 99 12.65 -1.02 10.94
C LYS A 99 12.54 0.44 11.36
N SER A 100 13.60 1.20 11.12
CA SER A 100 13.68 2.62 11.42
C SER A 100 13.02 3.46 10.31
N SER A 101 12.84 4.75 10.56
CA SER A 101 12.33 5.69 9.56
C SER A 101 13.16 5.73 8.28
N GLU A 102 14.47 5.46 8.35
CA GLU A 102 15.34 5.50 7.16
C GLU A 102 15.09 4.34 6.20
N ASN A 103 14.59 3.19 6.67
CA ASN A 103 14.47 1.98 5.86
C ASN A 103 13.06 1.39 5.78
N ARG A 104 12.11 1.88 6.58
CA ARG A 104 10.71 1.41 6.56
C ARG A 104 9.93 1.81 5.32
N ASN A 105 10.46 2.74 4.51
CA ASN A 105 9.80 3.28 3.32
C ASN A 105 10.46 2.88 2.00
N ILE A 106 11.47 2.00 2.04
CA ILE A 106 12.11 1.50 0.82
C ILE A 106 11.11 0.59 0.12
N ILE A 107 10.63 1.03 -1.03
CA ILE A 107 9.76 0.25 -1.93
C ILE A 107 10.55 -0.09 -3.20
N PRO A 108 10.30 -1.25 -3.83
CA PRO A 108 10.94 -1.60 -5.10
C PRO A 108 10.60 -0.57 -6.18
N ASP A 109 11.47 -0.47 -7.19
CA ASP A 109 11.13 0.25 -8.41
C ASP A 109 9.93 -0.42 -9.09
N LEU A 110 8.99 0.40 -9.54
CA LEU A 110 7.76 -0.04 -10.18
C LEU A 110 7.76 0.48 -11.63
N PRO A 111 8.53 -0.12 -12.56
CA PRO A 111 8.62 0.35 -13.94
C PRO A 111 7.41 -0.04 -14.79
N GLU A 112 6.65 -1.07 -14.38
CA GLU A 112 5.50 -1.59 -15.10
C GLU A 112 4.21 -1.44 -14.30
N GLU A 113 3.08 -1.38 -15.00
CA GLU A 113 1.77 -1.40 -14.35
C GLU A 113 1.52 -2.72 -13.63
N PHE A 114 0.71 -2.69 -12.58
CA PHE A 114 0.28 -3.93 -11.93
C PHE A 114 -0.65 -4.69 -12.87
N ARG A 115 -0.25 -5.90 -13.25
CA ARG A 115 -1.03 -6.79 -14.11
C ARG A 115 -1.64 -7.92 -13.30
N CYS A 116 -2.96 -8.08 -13.41
CA CYS A 116 -3.64 -9.18 -12.76
C CYS A 116 -3.20 -10.50 -13.41
N SER A 117 -2.83 -11.47 -12.57
CA SER A 117 -2.41 -12.80 -13.00
C SER A 117 -3.47 -13.86 -12.68
N TRP A 118 -4.75 -13.47 -12.62
CA TRP A 118 -5.85 -14.42 -12.53
C TRP A 118 -6.26 -14.88 -13.93
N GLY A 119 -6.57 -16.16 -14.10
CA GLY A 119 -6.91 -16.76 -15.39
C GLY A 119 -8.04 -16.00 -16.10
N ASP A 120 -7.79 -15.65 -17.36
CA ASP A 120 -8.65 -14.86 -18.25
C ASP A 120 -8.87 -13.38 -17.82
N CYS A 121 -8.17 -12.90 -16.79
CA CYS A 121 -8.25 -11.51 -16.36
C CYS A 121 -7.19 -10.64 -17.06
N GLN A 122 -7.63 -9.56 -17.70
CA GLN A 122 -6.74 -8.60 -18.39
C GLN A 122 -6.58 -7.28 -17.63
N PHE A 123 -7.06 -7.20 -16.38
CA PHE A 123 -7.01 -5.98 -15.59
C PHE A 123 -5.58 -5.53 -15.35
N THR A 124 -5.29 -4.27 -15.69
CA THR A 124 -4.05 -3.58 -15.31
C THR A 124 -4.39 -2.27 -14.61
N ASN A 125 -3.53 -1.84 -13.69
CA ASN A 125 -3.66 -0.54 -13.05
C ASN A 125 -2.31 -0.06 -12.51
N SER A 126 -2.09 1.25 -12.46
CA SER A 126 -0.91 1.83 -11.80
C SER A 126 -1.15 2.18 -10.33
N HIS A 127 -2.41 2.18 -9.87
CA HIS A 127 -2.78 2.47 -8.50
C HIS A 127 -2.85 1.17 -7.67
N ALA A 128 -1.91 1.02 -6.73
CA ALA A 128 -1.75 -0.20 -5.95
C ALA A 128 -3.02 -0.59 -5.17
N GLN A 129 -3.69 0.37 -4.51
CA GLN A 129 -4.93 0.08 -3.78
C GLN A 129 -6.03 -0.51 -4.68
N LEU A 130 -6.30 0.11 -5.85
CA LEU A 130 -7.29 -0.39 -6.81
C LEU A 130 -6.90 -1.77 -7.35
N PHE A 131 -5.61 -1.99 -7.60
CA PHE A 131 -5.10 -3.28 -8.03
C PHE A 131 -5.36 -4.39 -7.00
N TYR A 132 -5.00 -4.16 -5.73
CA TYR A 132 -5.19 -5.17 -4.69
C TYR A 132 -6.66 -5.37 -4.32
N GLU A 133 -7.50 -4.34 -4.42
CA GLU A 133 -8.96 -4.47 -4.33
C GLU A 133 -9.52 -5.35 -5.44
N HIS A 134 -9.07 -5.15 -6.68
CA HIS A 134 -9.43 -6.00 -7.82
C HIS A 134 -9.01 -7.45 -7.59
N VAL A 135 -7.76 -7.71 -7.18
CA VAL A 135 -7.26 -9.06 -6.91
C VAL A 135 -8.10 -9.75 -5.83
N ASN A 136 -8.55 -9.02 -4.82
CA ASN A 136 -9.39 -9.55 -3.75
C ASN A 136 -10.78 -10.02 -4.24
N GLN A 137 -11.32 -9.42 -5.31
CA GLN A 137 -12.59 -9.88 -5.91
C GLN A 137 -12.48 -11.30 -6.45
N HIS A 138 -11.31 -11.68 -6.94
CA HIS A 138 -11.06 -13.05 -7.41
C HIS A 138 -10.92 -14.05 -6.25
N ALA A 139 -10.38 -13.61 -5.12
CA ALA A 139 -10.23 -14.45 -3.92
C ALA A 139 -11.57 -14.87 -3.29
N GLY A 140 -12.68 -14.21 -3.68
CA GLY A 140 -14.04 -14.60 -3.28
C GLY A 140 -14.60 -15.81 -4.05
N SER A 141 -13.90 -16.31 -5.08
CA SER A 141 -14.27 -17.52 -5.82
C SER A 141 -13.76 -18.79 -5.13
N ASP A 142 -14.56 -19.86 -5.13
CA ASP A 142 -14.17 -21.19 -4.61
C ASP A 142 -13.03 -21.84 -5.42
N ILE A 143 -12.73 -21.31 -6.61
CA ILE A 143 -11.69 -21.83 -7.51
C ILE A 143 -10.61 -20.77 -7.69
N CYS A 144 -9.40 -21.09 -7.23
CA CYS A 144 -8.20 -20.32 -7.55
C CYS A 144 -7.78 -20.57 -9.00
N ARG A 145 -7.67 -19.50 -9.80
CA ARG A 145 -7.14 -19.55 -11.18
C ARG A 145 -5.88 -18.69 -11.32
N TRP A 146 -5.12 -18.51 -10.25
CA TRP A 146 -3.87 -17.75 -10.30
C TRP A 146 -2.87 -18.43 -11.24
N ILE A 147 -2.37 -17.69 -12.23
CA ILE A 147 -1.39 -18.15 -13.23
C ILE A 147 -0.02 -17.46 -13.07
N GLY A 148 0.11 -16.53 -12.12
CA GLY A 148 1.38 -15.85 -11.84
C GLY A 148 2.41 -16.80 -11.23
N LYS A 149 3.67 -16.67 -11.62
CA LYS A 149 4.79 -17.38 -10.97
C LYS A 149 5.12 -16.66 -9.66
N ILE A 150 5.24 -17.43 -8.57
CA ILE A 150 5.76 -16.96 -7.27
C ILE A 150 7.29 -16.93 -7.35
#